data_AF-A0A9X1DLF9-F1
#
_entry.id   AF-A0A9X1DLF9-F1
#
_cell.length_a   1.000
_cell.length_b   1.000
_cell.length_c   1.000
_cell.angle_alpha   90.00
_cell.angle_beta   90.00
_cell.angle_gamma   90.00
#
_symmetry.space_group_name_H-M   'P 1'
#
loop_
_entity.id
_entity.type
_entity.pdbx_description
1 polymer ?
#
loop_
_entity_poly.entity_id
_entity_poly.type
_entity_poly.pdbx_seq_one_letter_code
_entity_poly.pdbx_strand_id
1 'polypeptide(L)'
;MRSNHFLDEVSSYIRSKEAKKYIEAELKAHLHQAKTELVKKGYTEDEAEELAVRGMGSPSDIGLRMDKLHRPKIDWKLISVFLFMSATGLFLFWFLFKNGNSFSVLKQVYSVTGSFILACVLLFFDYRKLQRWGWGFFSIGCLILVKFQFSNIFVHGSPRINIMGLLSVDSIVVLPLFLLAWAGMLQSKKMNVYLAAILYICSAFLFMVTVNLQAVALYSLMVAVMVWKSGLNKRKIIITAAVLLSACVSLLLISLKDIRAYQFERLYAFVTPERFVETSGYMYLKLEKLIADAGWIGHLSSHREIDFSNEMMTDFIFVTITYTLGWAGALLIGMLFLWIIWRISHIFQTVKDPFGKMLVSGIFAIFTAQVTVSIGMSLGLLPIISISLPFMSYGALSAMINAFLFGLVLSVYHKKDIILMKKI
;
A
#
# COMPACT_ATOMS: atom_id res chain seq x y z
N MET A 1 -28.12 -28.80 30.96
CA MET A 1 -27.61 -27.41 30.75
C MET A 1 -28.31 -26.85 29.52
N ARG A 2 -28.93 -25.66 29.59
CA ARG A 2 -29.63 -25.07 28.42
C ARG A 2 -28.63 -24.49 27.41
N SER A 3 -29.03 -24.42 26.13
CA SER A 3 -28.19 -23.92 25.04
C SER A 3 -27.62 -22.52 25.30
N ASN A 4 -28.41 -21.61 25.89
CA ASN A 4 -27.96 -20.24 26.14
C ASN A 4 -26.86 -20.17 27.19
N HIS A 5 -26.98 -20.92 28.28
CA HIS A 5 -25.95 -20.98 29.33
C HIS A 5 -24.64 -21.56 28.79
N PHE A 6 -24.72 -22.57 27.91
CA PHE A 6 -23.55 -23.11 27.24
C PHE A 6 -22.83 -22.06 26.38
N LEU A 7 -23.59 -21.30 25.58
CA LEU A 7 -23.02 -20.25 24.74
C LEU A 7 -22.41 -19.09 25.55
N ASP A 8 -23.05 -18.70 26.66
CA ASP A 8 -22.52 -17.68 27.57
C ASP A 8 -21.21 -18.12 28.22
N GLU A 9 -21.15 -19.38 28.67
CA GLU A 9 -19.94 -19.95 29.28
C GLU A 9 -18.79 -20.03 28.28
N VAL A 10 -19.02 -20.55 27.06
CA VAL A 10 -18.02 -20.55 25.98
C VAL A 10 -17.55 -19.12 25.68
N SER A 11 -18.49 -18.17 25.60
CA SER A 11 -18.22 -16.77 25.29
C SER A 11 -17.42 -16.06 26.38
N SER A 12 -17.47 -16.54 27.63
CA SER A 12 -16.69 -15.98 28.74
C SER A 12 -15.17 -16.17 28.54
N TYR A 13 -14.76 -17.28 27.93
CA TYR A 13 -13.35 -17.62 27.69
C TYR A 13 -12.73 -16.91 26.48
N ILE A 14 -13.55 -16.35 25.59
CA ILE A 14 -13.07 -15.62 24.41
C ILE A 14 -12.75 -14.18 24.80
N ARG A 15 -11.64 -13.61 24.33
CA ARG A 15 -11.24 -12.23 24.64
C ARG A 15 -11.73 -11.22 23.61
N SER A 16 -11.68 -11.60 22.33
CA SER A 16 -12.05 -10.70 21.23
C SER A 16 -13.57 -10.55 21.13
N LYS A 17 -14.09 -9.32 21.29
CA LYS A 17 -15.52 -9.02 21.12
C LYS A 17 -16.06 -9.37 19.73
N GLU A 18 -15.23 -9.21 18.70
CA GLU A 18 -15.59 -9.55 17.32
C GLU A 18 -15.66 -11.08 17.13
N ALA A 19 -14.69 -11.81 17.71
CA ALA A 19 -14.70 -13.27 17.67
C ALA A 19 -15.87 -13.86 18.48
N LYS A 20 -16.22 -13.28 19.64
CA LYS A 20 -17.37 -13.72 20.45
C LYS A 20 -18.65 -13.79 19.63
N LYS A 21 -19.03 -12.68 18.99
CA LYS A 21 -20.26 -12.61 18.19
C LYS A 21 -20.29 -13.63 17.06
N TYR A 22 -19.13 -13.91 16.46
CA TYR A 22 -19.00 -14.88 15.39
C TYR A 22 -19.12 -16.32 15.90
N ILE A 23 -18.34 -16.66 16.91
CA ILE A 23 -18.31 -18.01 17.50
C ILE A 23 -19.67 -18.34 18.12
N GLU A 24 -20.31 -17.39 18.80
CA GLU A 24 -21.65 -17.56 19.35
C GLU A 24 -22.69 -17.86 18.25
N ALA A 25 -22.65 -17.14 17.13
CA ALA A 25 -23.55 -17.38 16.01
C ALA A 25 -23.33 -18.75 15.34
N GLU A 26 -22.06 -19.16 15.16
CA GLU A 26 -21.69 -20.46 14.59
C GLU A 26 -22.10 -21.61 15.52
N LEU A 27 -21.77 -21.53 16.81
CA LEU A 27 -22.16 -22.55 17.79
C LEU A 27 -23.68 -22.64 17.95
N LYS A 28 -24.39 -21.51 17.91
CA LYS A 28 -25.85 -21.50 17.93
C LYS A 28 -26.45 -22.19 16.70
N ALA A 29 -25.87 -22.01 15.52
CA ALA A 29 -26.30 -22.70 14.31
C ALA A 29 -26.06 -24.22 14.40
N HIS A 30 -24.89 -24.64 14.90
CA HIS A 30 -24.58 -26.05 15.13
C HIS A 30 -25.50 -26.71 16.17
N LEU A 31 -25.77 -26.02 17.29
CA LEU A 31 -26.70 -26.48 18.31
C LEU A 31 -28.12 -26.61 17.77
N HIS A 32 -28.58 -25.64 16.98
CA HIS A 32 -29.88 -25.71 16.33
C HIS A 32 -29.98 -26.90 15.36
N GLN A 33 -28.94 -27.13 14.56
CA GLN A 33 -28.90 -28.27 13.63
C GLN A 33 -28.90 -29.61 14.36
N ALA A 34 -28.05 -29.76 15.38
CA ALA A 34 -27.99 -30.97 16.21
C ALA A 34 -29.32 -31.24 16.93
N LYS A 35 -29.95 -30.21 17.51
CA LYS A 35 -31.28 -30.30 18.13
C LYS A 35 -32.32 -30.77 17.11
N THR A 36 -32.34 -30.19 15.91
CA THR A 36 -33.30 -30.55 14.84
C THR A 36 -33.14 -32.00 14.39
N GLU A 37 -31.90 -32.50 14.29
CA GLU A 37 -31.63 -33.91 13.96
C GLU A 37 -32.10 -34.88 15.05
N LEU A 38 -31.98 -34.49 16.32
CA LEU A 38 -32.45 -35.29 17.46
C LEU A 38 -33.98 -35.32 17.54
N VAL A 39 -34.65 -34.19 17.32
CA VAL A 39 -36.13 -34.15 17.25
C VAL A 39 -36.64 -35.07 16.14
N LYS A 40 -35.98 -35.10 14.97
CA LYS A 40 -36.32 -36.04 13.88
C LYS A 40 -36.15 -37.51 14.24
N LYS A 41 -35.28 -37.83 15.21
CA LYS A 41 -35.07 -39.19 15.72
C LYS A 41 -36.09 -39.60 16.80
N GLY A 42 -37.05 -38.72 17.13
CA GLY A 42 -38.14 -39.01 18.05
C GLY A 42 -37.90 -38.55 19.50
N TYR A 43 -36.83 -37.79 19.77
CA TYR A 43 -36.60 -37.19 21.09
C TYR A 43 -37.50 -35.98 21.32
N THR A 44 -37.87 -35.72 22.58
CA THR A 44 -38.59 -34.50 22.96
C THR A 44 -37.70 -33.27 22.78
N GLU A 45 -38.28 -32.06 22.62
CA GLU A 45 -37.47 -30.85 22.38
C GLU A 45 -36.46 -30.56 23.50
N ASP A 46 -36.83 -30.79 24.76
CA ASP A 46 -35.98 -30.56 25.92
C ASP A 46 -34.84 -31.59 26.01
N GLU A 47 -35.15 -32.87 25.78
CA GLU A 47 -34.13 -33.93 25.73
C GLU A 47 -33.17 -33.73 24.56
N ALA A 48 -33.70 -33.34 23.39
CA ALA A 48 -32.91 -33.05 22.20
C ALA A 48 -31.95 -31.87 22.43
N GLU A 49 -32.38 -30.83 23.16
CA GLU A 49 -31.51 -29.71 23.50
C GLU A 49 -30.40 -30.11 24.47
N GLU A 50 -30.72 -30.86 25.52
CA GLU A 50 -29.71 -31.30 26.48
C GLU A 50 -28.68 -32.25 25.83
N LEU A 51 -29.14 -33.17 24.99
CA LEU A 51 -28.28 -34.06 24.21
C LEU A 51 -27.42 -33.30 23.20
N ALA A 52 -27.97 -32.29 22.53
CA ALA A 52 -27.20 -31.44 21.61
C ALA A 52 -26.07 -30.70 22.34
N VAL A 53 -26.35 -30.12 23.52
CA VAL A 53 -25.35 -29.43 24.34
C VAL A 53 -24.28 -30.41 24.84
N ARG A 54 -24.68 -31.59 25.34
CA ARG A 54 -23.73 -32.63 25.77
C ARG A 54 -22.85 -33.11 24.62
N GLY A 55 -23.40 -33.21 23.41
CA GLY A 55 -22.67 -33.60 22.20
C GLY A 55 -21.59 -32.62 21.76
N MET A 56 -21.65 -31.36 22.18
CA MET A 56 -20.63 -30.35 21.87
C MET A 56 -19.35 -30.56 22.69
N GLY A 57 -19.46 -31.13 23.89
CA GLY A 57 -18.35 -31.31 24.83
C GLY A 57 -18.21 -30.19 25.84
N SER A 58 -17.02 -30.03 26.41
CA SER A 58 -16.75 -29.07 27.49
C SER A 58 -16.77 -27.62 27.00
N PRO A 59 -17.60 -26.73 27.61
CA PRO A 59 -17.65 -25.31 27.25
C PRO A 59 -16.30 -24.59 27.36
N SER A 60 -15.52 -24.92 28.39
CA SER A 60 -14.22 -24.29 28.67
C SER A 60 -13.16 -24.66 27.63
N ASP A 61 -13.10 -25.93 27.25
CA ASP A 61 -12.18 -26.42 26.22
C ASP A 61 -12.48 -25.80 24.86
N ILE A 62 -13.77 -25.71 24.51
CA ILE A 62 -14.22 -25.07 23.27
C ILE A 62 -13.87 -23.58 23.31
N GLY A 63 -14.21 -22.88 24.39
CA GLY A 63 -13.93 -21.46 24.56
C GLY A 63 -12.45 -21.11 24.41
N LEU A 64 -11.57 -21.85 25.10
CA LEU A 64 -10.12 -21.65 25.02
C LEU A 64 -9.53 -21.98 23.64
N ARG A 65 -9.99 -23.06 23.00
CA ARG A 65 -9.56 -23.43 21.64
C ARG A 65 -9.99 -22.37 20.62
N MET A 66 -11.22 -21.90 20.72
CA MET A 66 -11.77 -20.89 19.81
C MET A 66 -11.13 -19.52 20.01
N ASP A 67 -10.81 -19.11 21.25
CA ASP A 67 -10.02 -17.90 21.51
C ASP A 67 -8.64 -17.99 20.84
N LYS A 68 -7.91 -19.09 21.05
CA LYS A 68 -6.58 -19.27 20.46
C LYS A 68 -6.60 -19.23 18.93
N LEU A 69 -7.66 -19.75 18.31
CA LEU A 69 -7.79 -19.82 16.86
C LEU A 69 -8.16 -18.46 16.23
N HIS A 70 -9.05 -17.69 16.87
CA HIS A 70 -9.59 -16.44 16.31
C HIS A 70 -9.00 -15.15 16.93
N ARG A 71 -8.03 -15.27 17.84
CA ARG A 71 -7.39 -14.10 18.46
C ARG A 71 -6.67 -13.24 17.41
N PRO A 72 -6.98 -11.92 17.35
CA PRO A 72 -6.26 -11.00 16.50
C PRO A 72 -4.76 -10.96 16.82
N LYS A 73 -3.91 -11.01 15.79
CA LYS A 73 -2.44 -11.03 15.93
C LYS A 73 -1.83 -9.77 15.36
N ILE A 74 -0.91 -9.15 16.08
CA ILE A 74 -0.17 -7.98 15.58
C ILE A 74 1.13 -8.45 14.95
N ASP A 75 1.49 -7.89 13.79
CA ASP A 75 2.77 -8.17 13.14
C ASP A 75 3.87 -7.25 13.67
N TRP A 76 4.38 -7.57 14.86
CA TRP A 76 5.43 -6.79 15.53
C TRP A 76 6.72 -6.69 14.71
N LYS A 77 7.04 -7.71 13.91
CA LYS A 77 8.25 -7.70 13.06
C LYS A 77 8.10 -6.61 12.00
N LEU A 78 6.96 -6.58 11.32
CA LEU A 78 6.68 -5.61 10.27
C LEU A 78 6.65 -4.17 10.83
N ILE A 79 6.00 -3.95 11.98
CA ILE A 79 5.97 -2.66 12.67
C ILE A 79 7.37 -2.20 13.08
N SER A 80 8.19 -3.10 13.64
CA SER A 80 9.55 -2.78 14.08
C SER A 80 10.43 -2.30 12.91
N VAL A 81 10.37 -2.98 11.76
CA VAL A 81 11.13 -2.55 10.58
C VAL A 81 10.63 -1.21 10.05
N PHE A 82 9.31 -0.98 9.99
CA PHE A 82 8.75 0.32 9.59
C PHE A 82 9.26 1.48 10.48
N LEU A 83 9.25 1.27 11.80
CA LEU A 83 9.73 2.26 12.76
C LEU A 83 11.23 2.51 12.60
N PHE A 84 12.02 1.45 12.43
CA PHE A 84 13.46 1.56 12.22
C PHE A 84 13.80 2.35 10.95
N MET A 85 13.11 2.06 9.83
CA MET A 85 13.34 2.77 8.56
C MET A 85 12.92 4.23 8.64
N SER A 86 11.76 4.51 9.24
CA SER A 86 11.29 5.89 9.44
C SER A 86 12.22 6.69 10.35
N ALA A 87 12.73 6.07 11.42
CA ALA A 87 13.69 6.69 12.32
C ALA A 87 15.03 6.96 11.63
N THR A 88 15.51 6.03 10.79
CA THR A 88 16.74 6.20 10.01
C THR A 88 16.61 7.34 8.99
N GLY A 89 15.47 7.43 8.29
CA GLY A 89 15.19 8.54 7.38
C GLY A 89 15.13 9.89 8.09
N LEU A 90 14.45 9.95 9.25
CA LEU A 90 14.39 11.15 10.09
C LEU A 90 15.79 11.56 10.60
N PHE A 91 16.59 10.59 11.04
CA PHE A 91 17.95 10.82 11.53
C PHE A 91 18.83 11.42 10.45
N LEU A 92 18.82 10.85 9.23
CA LEU A 92 19.59 11.38 8.10
C LEU A 92 19.15 12.80 7.73
N PHE A 93 17.84 13.04 7.68
CA PHE A 93 17.32 14.38 7.39
C PHE A 93 17.76 15.40 8.44
N TRP A 94 17.63 15.06 9.73
CA TRP A 94 18.11 15.91 10.82
C TRP A 94 19.63 16.13 10.74
N PHE A 95 20.41 15.09 10.50
CA PHE A 95 21.87 15.16 10.46
C PHE A 95 22.37 16.13 9.37
N LEU A 96 21.75 16.08 8.18
CA LEU A 96 22.15 16.91 7.04
C LEU A 96 21.62 18.35 7.12
N PHE A 97 20.43 18.57 7.70
CA PHE A 97 19.78 19.89 7.69
C PHE A 97 19.78 20.62 9.05
N LYS A 98 20.43 20.08 10.08
CA LYS A 98 20.48 20.68 11.43
C LYS A 98 20.97 22.13 11.46
N ASN A 99 21.85 22.53 10.54
CA ASN A 99 22.47 23.86 10.53
C ASN A 99 21.75 24.89 9.65
N GLY A 100 20.82 24.47 8.78
CA GLY A 100 20.28 25.31 7.71
C GLY A 100 18.80 25.67 7.82
N ASN A 101 17.94 24.81 8.43
CA ASN A 101 16.51 25.09 8.48
C ASN A 101 15.71 24.23 9.50
N SER A 102 15.65 24.66 10.75
CA SER A 102 14.90 23.97 11.83
C SER A 102 13.42 23.72 11.49
N PHE A 103 12.80 24.59 10.68
CA PHE A 103 11.41 24.45 10.26
C PHE A 103 11.15 23.25 9.34
N SER A 104 12.07 22.95 8.43
CA SER A 104 11.95 21.80 7.52
C SER A 104 12.08 20.48 8.28
N VAL A 105 12.97 20.43 9.28
CA VAL A 105 13.12 19.28 10.18
C VAL A 105 11.84 19.07 11.00
N LEU A 106 11.28 20.14 11.58
CA LEU A 106 10.02 20.08 12.33
C LEU A 106 8.87 19.55 11.47
N LYS A 107 8.76 19.99 10.22
CA LYS A 107 7.77 19.47 9.25
C LYS A 107 7.93 17.97 9.01
N GLN A 108 9.15 17.46 8.88
CA GLN A 108 9.39 16.03 8.71
C GLN A 108 9.01 15.25 9.97
N VAL A 109 9.32 15.76 11.17
CA VAL A 109 8.91 15.14 12.43
C VAL A 109 7.38 15.02 12.50
N TYR A 110 6.65 16.11 12.21
CA TYR A 110 5.19 16.07 12.17
C TYR A 110 4.62 15.13 11.10
N SER A 111 5.28 15.05 9.94
CA SER A 111 4.91 14.08 8.91
C SER A 111 5.07 12.63 9.37
N VAL A 112 6.21 12.26 9.95
CA VAL A 112 6.50 10.88 10.38
C VAL A 112 5.58 10.49 11.54
N THR A 113 5.41 11.38 12.52
CA THR A 113 4.49 11.16 13.66
C THR A 113 3.04 11.02 13.20
N GLY A 114 2.55 11.92 12.34
CA GLY A 114 1.21 11.82 11.77
C GLY A 114 1.01 10.54 10.95
N SER A 115 2.03 10.11 10.21
CA SER A 115 2.04 8.85 9.46
C SER A 115 1.95 7.63 10.40
N PHE A 116 2.70 7.63 11.51
CA PHE A 116 2.62 6.57 12.52
C PHE A 116 1.23 6.51 13.18
N ILE A 117 0.64 7.65 13.55
CA ILE A 117 -0.72 7.72 14.09
C ILE A 117 -1.72 7.15 13.09
N LEU A 118 -1.63 7.54 11.82
CA LEU A 118 -2.51 7.04 10.76
C LEU A 118 -2.41 5.52 10.59
N ALA A 119 -1.19 4.96 10.58
CA ALA A 119 -0.99 3.51 10.50
C ALA A 119 -1.59 2.78 11.71
N CYS A 120 -1.43 3.33 12.92
CA CYS A 120 -2.03 2.78 14.14
C CYS A 120 -3.57 2.81 14.10
N VAL A 121 -4.16 3.92 13.67
CA VAL A 121 -5.63 4.03 13.51
C VAL A 121 -6.14 2.98 12.53
N LEU A 122 -5.47 2.81 11.39
CA LEU A 122 -5.87 1.83 10.37
C LEU A 122 -5.70 0.38 10.83
N LEU A 123 -4.65 0.07 11.61
CA LEU A 123 -4.43 -1.26 12.17
C LEU A 123 -5.66 -1.76 12.94
N PHE A 124 -6.26 -0.90 13.76
CA PHE A 124 -7.46 -1.24 14.54
C PHE A 124 -8.78 -1.06 13.75
N PHE A 125 -8.73 -0.35 12.62
CA PHE A 125 -9.90 -0.17 11.77
C PHE A 125 -10.27 -1.47 11.05
N ASP A 126 -11.56 -1.70 10.85
CA ASP A 126 -12.06 -2.88 10.13
C ASP A 126 -12.08 -2.65 8.62
N TYR A 127 -11.03 -3.10 7.94
CA TYR A 127 -10.88 -2.92 6.49
C TYR A 127 -12.09 -3.44 5.69
N ARG A 128 -12.78 -4.49 6.16
CA ARG A 128 -13.92 -5.12 5.46
C ARG A 128 -15.08 -4.15 5.25
N LYS A 129 -15.24 -3.15 6.14
CA LYS A 129 -16.29 -2.12 6.02
C LYS A 129 -16.12 -1.26 4.77
N LEU A 130 -14.90 -1.19 4.23
CA LEU A 130 -14.55 -0.43 3.02
C LEU A 130 -15.00 -1.15 1.74
N GLN A 131 -15.20 -2.47 1.77
CA GLN A 131 -15.51 -3.28 0.58
C GLN A 131 -16.74 -2.78 -0.18
N ARG A 132 -17.81 -2.40 0.55
CA ARG A 132 -19.07 -1.93 -0.05
C ARG A 132 -18.98 -0.57 -0.75
N TRP A 133 -17.94 0.21 -0.46
CA TRP A 133 -17.76 1.57 -0.96
C TRP A 133 -16.86 1.62 -2.21
N GLY A 134 -16.53 0.49 -2.84
CA GLY A 134 -15.61 0.45 -3.99
C GLY A 134 -15.93 1.46 -5.11
N TRP A 135 -17.19 1.51 -5.56
CA TRP A 135 -17.64 2.50 -6.54
C TRP A 135 -17.57 3.94 -6.01
N GLY A 136 -17.85 4.15 -4.73
CA GLY A 136 -17.72 5.46 -4.08
C GLY A 136 -16.28 5.96 -4.10
N PHE A 137 -15.32 5.10 -3.74
CA PHE A 137 -13.90 5.45 -3.81
C PHE A 137 -13.43 5.74 -5.23
N PHE A 138 -13.92 4.99 -6.23
CA PHE A 138 -13.60 5.25 -7.63
C PHE A 138 -14.08 6.63 -8.06
N SER A 139 -15.36 6.95 -7.80
CA SER A 139 -15.96 8.23 -8.16
C SER A 139 -15.28 9.40 -7.46
N ILE A 140 -15.00 9.28 -6.15
CA ILE A 140 -14.27 10.31 -5.39
C ILE A 140 -12.86 10.51 -5.97
N GLY A 141 -12.17 9.43 -6.33
CA GLY A 141 -10.84 9.51 -6.94
C GLY A 141 -10.86 10.25 -8.28
N CYS A 142 -11.82 9.92 -9.15
CA CYS A 142 -12.00 10.64 -10.41
C CYS A 142 -12.32 12.11 -10.19
N LEU A 143 -13.20 12.46 -9.24
CA LEU A 143 -13.53 13.85 -8.93
C LEU A 143 -12.31 14.64 -8.43
N ILE A 144 -11.45 14.03 -7.62
CA ILE A 144 -10.19 14.65 -7.17
C ILE A 144 -9.27 14.90 -8.37
N LEU A 145 -9.10 13.92 -9.28
CA LEU A 145 -8.27 14.12 -10.49
C LEU A 145 -8.83 15.20 -11.41
N VAL A 146 -10.15 15.29 -11.57
CA VAL A 146 -10.80 16.38 -12.30
C VAL A 146 -10.51 17.73 -11.62
N LYS A 147 -10.55 17.79 -10.27
CA LYS A 147 -10.21 19.01 -9.52
C LYS A 147 -8.77 19.49 -9.79
N PHE A 148 -7.81 18.58 -10.01
CA PHE A 148 -6.44 18.96 -10.36
C PHE A 148 -6.34 19.74 -11.67
N GLN A 149 -7.27 19.54 -12.61
CA GLN A 149 -7.31 20.27 -13.89
C GLN A 149 -7.65 21.75 -13.72
N PHE A 150 -8.29 22.12 -12.61
CA PHE A 150 -8.65 23.50 -12.28
C PHE A 150 -7.66 24.14 -11.30
N SER A 151 -6.50 23.52 -11.05
CA SER A 151 -5.51 24.11 -10.17
C SER A 151 -4.72 25.20 -10.86
N ASN A 152 -4.52 26.32 -10.16
CA ASN A 152 -3.69 27.44 -10.60
C ASN A 152 -2.25 27.37 -10.07
N ILE A 153 -1.90 26.31 -9.33
CA ILE A 153 -0.59 26.16 -8.69
C ILE A 153 0.16 25.01 -9.37
N PHE A 154 1.30 25.32 -9.97
CA PHE A 154 2.16 24.34 -10.64
C PHE A 154 3.53 24.27 -9.96
N VAL A 155 4.01 23.06 -9.73
CA VAL A 155 5.38 22.81 -9.26
C VAL A 155 6.02 21.77 -10.17
N HIS A 156 7.14 22.11 -10.78
CA HIS A 156 7.84 21.28 -11.77
C HIS A 156 6.93 20.81 -12.92
N GLY A 157 6.01 21.68 -13.37
CA GLY A 157 5.06 21.38 -14.46
C GLY A 157 3.87 20.50 -14.07
N SER A 158 3.77 20.06 -12.81
CA SER A 158 2.63 19.28 -12.29
C SER A 158 1.67 20.16 -11.49
N PRO A 159 0.34 20.04 -11.70
CA PRO A 159 -0.65 20.79 -10.94
C PRO A 159 -0.69 20.28 -9.49
N ARG A 160 -0.74 21.20 -8.52
CA ARG A 160 -0.83 20.89 -7.08
C ARG A 160 -2.04 21.54 -6.45
N ILE A 161 -2.64 20.89 -5.47
CA ILE A 161 -3.71 21.46 -4.66
C ILE A 161 -3.14 21.79 -3.27
N ASN A 162 -3.22 23.06 -2.88
CA ASN A 162 -2.87 23.45 -1.52
C ASN A 162 -4.08 23.27 -0.60
N ILE A 163 -3.90 22.52 0.47
CA ILE A 163 -4.86 22.37 1.55
C ILE A 163 -4.49 23.37 2.64
N MET A 164 -5.29 24.43 2.77
CA MET A 164 -5.20 25.41 3.86
C MET A 164 -3.80 26.01 4.07
N GLY A 165 -3.01 26.19 3.00
CA GLY A 165 -1.65 26.74 3.06
C GLY A 165 -0.59 25.86 3.76
N LEU A 166 -0.98 24.71 4.32
CA LEU A 166 -0.11 23.84 5.13
C LEU A 166 0.47 22.68 4.31
N LEU A 167 -0.30 22.15 3.36
CA LEU A 167 0.06 20.95 2.60
C LEU A 167 -0.17 21.18 1.10
N SER A 168 0.89 21.01 0.31
CA SER A 168 0.80 20.92 -1.15
C SER A 168 0.68 19.47 -1.57
N VAL A 169 -0.44 19.12 -2.19
CA VAL A 169 -0.79 17.76 -2.56
C VAL A 169 -0.75 17.60 -4.07
N ASP A 170 -0.18 16.48 -4.53
CA ASP A 170 -0.14 16.06 -5.93
C ASP A 170 -1.17 14.94 -6.17
N SER A 171 -1.51 14.70 -7.44
CA SER A 171 -2.46 13.72 -7.95
C SER A 171 -2.25 12.29 -7.42
N ILE A 172 -1.04 11.93 -6.99
CA ILE A 172 -0.75 10.63 -6.35
C ILE A 172 -1.56 10.37 -5.07
N VAL A 173 -2.13 11.41 -4.43
CA VAL A 173 -3.05 11.27 -3.28
C VAL A 173 -4.26 10.37 -3.56
N VAL A 174 -4.63 10.22 -4.84
CA VAL A 174 -5.76 9.39 -5.26
C VAL A 174 -5.43 7.90 -5.26
N LEU A 175 -4.14 7.53 -5.28
CA LEU A 175 -3.69 6.14 -5.39
C LEU A 175 -4.31 5.20 -4.33
N PRO A 176 -4.36 5.56 -3.02
CA PRO A 176 -5.04 4.72 -2.02
C PRO A 176 -6.55 4.59 -2.22
N LEU A 177 -7.22 5.62 -2.75
CA LEU A 177 -8.65 5.55 -3.06
C LEU A 177 -8.89 4.57 -4.20
N PHE A 178 -8.08 4.62 -5.26
CA PHE A 178 -8.19 3.65 -6.34
C PHE A 178 -7.82 2.23 -5.91
N LEU A 179 -6.84 2.05 -5.02
CA LEU A 179 -6.58 0.74 -4.41
C LEU A 179 -7.84 0.17 -3.77
N LEU A 180 -8.52 0.95 -2.91
CA LEU A 180 -9.77 0.54 -2.26
C LEU A 180 -10.88 0.28 -3.28
N ALA A 181 -10.99 1.14 -4.29
CA ALA A 181 -11.97 1.03 -5.36
C ALA A 181 -11.83 -0.30 -6.11
N TRP A 182 -10.64 -0.56 -6.66
CA TRP A 182 -10.33 -1.77 -7.40
C TRP A 182 -10.48 -3.01 -6.55
N ALA A 183 -10.07 -2.96 -5.27
CA ALA A 183 -10.23 -4.09 -4.37
C ALA A 183 -11.70 -4.45 -4.13
N GLY A 184 -12.56 -3.45 -3.96
CA GLY A 184 -14.00 -3.65 -3.74
C GLY A 184 -14.72 -4.07 -5.02
N MET A 185 -14.39 -3.42 -6.14
CA MET A 185 -15.01 -3.65 -7.44
C MET A 185 -14.68 -5.04 -7.97
N LEU A 186 -13.41 -5.46 -7.99
CA LEU A 186 -13.01 -6.78 -8.51
C LEU A 186 -13.62 -7.97 -7.75
N GLN A 187 -14.16 -7.76 -6.55
CA GLN A 187 -14.90 -8.77 -5.79
C GLN A 187 -16.41 -8.82 -6.12
N SER A 188 -16.91 -7.84 -6.89
CA SER A 188 -18.30 -7.80 -7.33
C SER A 188 -18.53 -8.73 -8.51
N LYS A 189 -19.61 -9.52 -8.48
CA LYS A 189 -20.03 -10.38 -9.61
C LYS A 189 -20.29 -9.61 -10.90
N LYS A 190 -20.52 -8.29 -10.82
CA LYS A 190 -20.78 -7.42 -11.98
C LYS A 190 -19.53 -7.05 -12.77
N MET A 191 -18.33 -7.27 -12.21
CA MET A 191 -17.09 -6.88 -12.89
C MET A 191 -16.69 -7.89 -13.95
N ASN A 192 -16.60 -7.41 -15.19
CA ASN A 192 -16.04 -8.14 -16.33
C ASN A 192 -14.79 -7.41 -16.85
N VAL A 193 -13.97 -8.11 -17.64
CA VAL A 193 -12.70 -7.61 -18.20
C VAL A 193 -12.91 -6.32 -19.00
N TYR A 194 -13.98 -6.21 -19.78
CA TYR A 194 -14.28 -5.00 -20.56
C TYR A 194 -14.59 -3.79 -19.68
N LEU A 195 -15.40 -3.97 -18.63
CA LEU A 195 -15.71 -2.88 -17.70
C LEU A 195 -14.45 -2.45 -16.93
N ALA A 196 -13.63 -3.41 -16.50
CA ALA A 196 -12.32 -3.12 -15.91
C ALA A 196 -11.43 -2.32 -16.87
N ALA A 197 -11.34 -2.72 -18.15
CA ALA A 197 -10.58 -2.00 -19.15
C ALA A 197 -11.08 -0.56 -19.33
N ILE A 198 -12.39 -0.34 -19.46
CA ILE A 198 -12.99 1.00 -19.62
C ILE A 198 -12.67 1.89 -18.41
N LEU A 199 -12.83 1.36 -17.19
CA LEU A 199 -12.55 2.11 -15.97
C LEU A 199 -11.06 2.44 -15.83
N TYR A 200 -10.19 1.50 -16.16
CA TYR A 200 -8.75 1.73 -16.21
C TYR A 200 -8.39 2.83 -17.21
N ILE A 201 -8.92 2.79 -18.44
CA ILE A 201 -8.66 3.82 -19.45
C ILE A 201 -9.11 5.20 -18.96
N CYS A 202 -10.34 5.29 -18.45
CA CYS A 202 -10.91 6.55 -17.97
C CYS A 202 -10.04 7.16 -16.86
N SER A 203 -9.67 6.36 -15.86
CA SER A 203 -8.84 6.81 -14.74
C SER A 203 -7.37 7.06 -15.13
N ALA A 204 -6.79 6.25 -16.01
CA ALA A 204 -5.43 6.45 -16.51
C ALA A 204 -5.33 7.71 -17.37
N PHE A 205 -6.34 7.98 -18.21
CA PHE A 205 -6.43 9.23 -18.97
C PHE A 205 -6.47 10.44 -18.04
N LEU A 206 -7.28 10.40 -16.97
CA LEU A 206 -7.32 11.47 -15.98
C LEU A 206 -5.96 11.72 -15.30
N PHE A 207 -5.20 10.67 -14.99
CA PHE A 207 -3.82 10.81 -14.48
C PHE A 207 -2.85 11.35 -15.53
N MET A 208 -2.98 10.97 -16.80
CA MET A 208 -2.14 11.51 -17.86
C MET A 208 -2.35 13.00 -18.06
N VAL A 209 -3.59 13.49 -17.90
CA VAL A 209 -3.89 14.92 -17.96
C VAL A 209 -3.23 15.71 -16.82
N THR A 210 -2.96 15.09 -15.66
CA THR A 210 -2.17 15.74 -14.59
C THR A 210 -0.67 15.73 -14.86
N VAL A 211 -0.21 15.20 -16.00
CA VAL A 211 1.21 15.12 -16.43
C VAL A 211 2.08 14.42 -15.38
N ASN A 212 1.50 13.48 -14.63
CA ASN A 212 2.18 12.80 -13.53
C ASN A 212 2.53 11.36 -13.89
N LEU A 213 3.70 11.18 -14.54
CA LEU A 213 4.14 9.88 -15.05
C LEU A 213 4.32 8.83 -13.95
N GLN A 214 4.82 9.21 -12.78
CA GLN A 214 4.98 8.30 -11.65
C GLN A 214 3.64 7.77 -11.13
N ALA A 215 2.62 8.62 -11.04
CA ALA A 215 1.30 8.23 -10.56
C ALA A 215 0.65 7.25 -11.55
N VAL A 216 0.75 7.53 -12.86
CA VAL A 216 0.29 6.62 -13.92
C VAL A 216 1.02 5.27 -13.81
N ALA A 217 2.34 5.25 -13.67
CA ALA A 217 3.12 4.02 -13.61
C ALA A 217 2.74 3.14 -12.40
N LEU A 218 2.70 3.73 -11.20
CA LEU A 218 2.32 3.02 -9.97
C LEU A 218 0.86 2.54 -10.02
N TYR A 219 -0.05 3.39 -10.50
CA TYR A 219 -1.45 3.03 -10.66
C TYR A 219 -1.64 1.87 -11.65
N SER A 220 -0.96 1.93 -12.80
CA SER A 220 -1.07 0.92 -13.85
C SER A 220 -0.55 -0.43 -13.38
N LEU A 221 0.60 -0.46 -12.70
CA LEU A 221 1.13 -1.69 -12.14
C LEU A 221 0.21 -2.26 -11.06
N MET A 222 -0.31 -1.41 -10.18
CA MET A 222 -1.26 -1.81 -9.14
C MET A 222 -2.49 -2.50 -9.76
N VAL A 223 -3.14 -1.85 -10.74
CA VAL A 223 -4.31 -2.42 -11.43
C VAL A 223 -3.96 -3.71 -12.15
N ALA A 224 -2.83 -3.77 -12.85
CA ALA A 224 -2.39 -4.96 -13.56
C ALA A 224 -2.23 -6.17 -12.63
N VAL A 225 -1.57 -5.99 -11.48
CA VAL A 225 -1.38 -7.06 -10.48
C VAL A 225 -2.72 -7.49 -9.87
N MET A 226 -3.59 -6.55 -9.51
CA MET A 226 -4.90 -6.85 -8.93
C MET A 226 -5.81 -7.58 -9.93
N VAL A 227 -5.85 -7.13 -11.19
CA VAL A 227 -6.61 -7.77 -12.26
C VAL A 227 -6.08 -9.17 -12.53
N TRP A 228 -4.76 -9.36 -12.58
CA TRP A 228 -4.13 -10.69 -12.71
C TRP A 228 -4.51 -11.65 -11.58
N LYS A 229 -4.70 -11.13 -10.37
CA LYS A 229 -5.08 -11.91 -9.18
C LYS A 229 -6.59 -12.09 -8.98
N SER A 230 -7.43 -11.34 -9.71
CA SER A 230 -8.89 -11.38 -9.55
C SER A 230 -9.59 -12.63 -10.11
N GLY A 231 -8.85 -13.52 -10.77
CA GLY A 231 -9.41 -14.73 -11.38
C GLY A 231 -10.16 -14.48 -12.69
N LEU A 232 -10.17 -13.25 -13.19
CA LEU A 232 -10.64 -12.91 -14.52
C LEU A 232 -9.84 -13.67 -15.60
N ASN A 233 -10.45 -13.93 -16.75
CA ASN A 233 -9.86 -14.75 -17.80
C ASN A 233 -8.54 -14.14 -18.32
N LYS A 234 -7.41 -14.76 -17.99
CA LYS A 234 -6.05 -14.29 -18.29
C LYS A 234 -5.80 -14.04 -19.78
N ARG A 235 -6.39 -14.87 -20.65
CA ARG A 235 -6.29 -14.68 -22.10
C ARG A 235 -6.94 -13.37 -22.53
N LYS A 236 -8.14 -13.07 -21.99
CA LYS A 236 -8.83 -11.80 -22.27
C LYS A 236 -8.06 -10.61 -21.71
N ILE A 237 -7.48 -10.73 -20.51
CA ILE A 237 -6.65 -9.67 -19.89
C ILE A 237 -5.47 -9.31 -20.81
N ILE A 238 -4.69 -10.31 -21.27
CA ILE A 238 -3.52 -10.09 -22.11
C ILE A 238 -3.93 -9.42 -23.44
N ILE A 239 -4.99 -9.90 -24.07
CA ILE A 239 -5.51 -9.32 -25.32
C ILE A 239 -5.94 -7.87 -25.10
N THR A 240 -6.70 -7.59 -24.03
CA THR A 240 -7.09 -6.20 -23.72
C THR A 240 -5.88 -5.33 -23.38
N ALA A 241 -4.90 -5.83 -22.63
CA ALA A 241 -3.70 -5.08 -22.29
C ALA A 241 -2.87 -4.72 -23.54
N ALA A 242 -2.71 -5.66 -24.48
CA ALA A 242 -2.00 -5.44 -25.73
C ALA A 242 -2.69 -4.38 -26.61
N VAL A 243 -4.02 -4.46 -26.76
CA VAL A 243 -4.81 -3.47 -27.49
C VAL A 243 -4.67 -2.08 -26.84
N LEU A 244 -4.71 -2.01 -25.51
CA LEU A 244 -4.59 -0.73 -24.78
C LEU A 244 -3.19 -0.13 -24.86
N LEU A 245 -2.14 -0.94 -24.76
CA LEU A 245 -0.77 -0.51 -24.98
C LEU A 245 -0.60 0.05 -26.40
N SER A 246 -1.13 -0.63 -27.42
CA SER A 246 -1.07 -0.15 -28.80
C SER A 246 -1.80 1.18 -28.99
N ALA A 247 -2.95 1.36 -28.35
CA ALA A 247 -3.73 2.60 -28.41
C ALA A 247 -3.04 3.77 -27.68
N CYS A 248 -2.46 3.51 -26.49
CA CYS A 248 -1.67 4.52 -25.76
C CYS A 248 -0.43 4.95 -26.54
N VAL A 249 0.33 4.00 -27.10
CA VAL A 249 1.49 4.31 -27.95
C VAL A 249 1.06 5.12 -29.16
N SER A 250 -0.04 4.74 -29.83
CA SER A 250 -0.56 5.48 -30.98
C SER A 250 -0.99 6.90 -30.63
N LEU A 251 -1.73 7.10 -29.53
CA LEU A 251 -2.12 8.42 -29.05
C LEU A 251 -0.92 9.28 -28.65
N LEU A 252 0.08 8.68 -27.98
CA LEU A 252 1.33 9.37 -27.60
C LEU A 252 2.14 9.80 -28.84
N LEU A 253 2.14 8.99 -29.91
CA LEU A 253 2.77 9.33 -31.19
C LEU A 253 2.03 10.44 -31.95
N ILE A 254 0.69 10.48 -31.84
CA ILE A 254 -0.17 11.43 -32.55
C ILE A 254 -0.24 12.79 -31.84
N SER A 255 -0.33 12.82 -30.51
CA SER A 255 -0.74 14.05 -29.81
C SER A 255 0.31 15.15 -29.70
N LEU A 256 1.62 14.93 -29.88
CA LEU A 256 2.60 15.87 -29.33
C LEU A 256 3.80 16.11 -30.26
N LYS A 257 3.84 17.21 -31.02
CA LYS A 257 5.08 17.68 -31.67
C LYS A 257 6.00 18.45 -30.69
N ASP A 258 5.45 19.19 -29.73
CA ASP A 258 6.26 20.06 -28.84
C ASP A 258 6.63 19.42 -27.48
N ILE A 259 5.74 18.63 -26.85
CA ILE A 259 6.09 17.86 -25.64
C ILE A 259 7.14 16.77 -25.95
N ARG A 260 7.30 16.41 -27.23
CA ARG A 260 8.28 15.44 -27.74
C ARG A 260 9.70 15.85 -27.37
N ALA A 261 10.08 17.13 -27.50
CA ALA A 261 11.46 17.55 -27.32
C ALA A 261 11.95 17.32 -25.89
N TYR A 262 11.22 17.84 -24.88
CA TYR A 262 11.63 17.72 -23.48
C TYR A 262 11.59 16.28 -22.95
N GLN A 263 10.52 15.53 -23.24
CA GLN A 263 10.39 14.14 -22.77
C GLN A 263 11.39 13.23 -23.48
N PHE A 264 11.65 13.45 -24.77
CA PHE A 264 12.68 12.74 -25.51
C PHE A 264 14.08 13.11 -25.02
N GLU A 265 14.32 14.39 -24.70
CA GLU A 265 15.59 14.84 -24.11
C GLU A 265 15.86 14.09 -22.80
N ARG A 266 14.88 13.97 -21.89
CA ARG A 266 15.06 13.18 -20.64
C ARG A 266 15.35 11.71 -20.89
N LEU A 267 14.69 11.12 -21.90
CA LEU A 267 14.91 9.72 -22.25
C LEU A 267 16.30 9.52 -22.90
N TYR A 268 16.76 10.51 -23.66
CA TYR A 268 18.06 10.49 -24.31
C TYR A 268 19.19 10.82 -23.34
N ALA A 269 18.98 11.76 -22.42
CA ALA A 269 19.89 12.09 -21.34
C ALA A 269 20.05 10.95 -20.33
N PHE A 270 19.06 10.06 -20.18
CA PHE A 270 19.24 8.80 -19.45
C PHE A 270 20.28 7.89 -20.12
N VAL A 271 20.29 7.82 -21.44
CA VAL A 271 21.21 6.95 -22.20
C VAL A 271 22.60 7.59 -22.37
N THR A 272 22.65 8.91 -22.53
CA THR A 272 23.91 9.65 -22.73
C THR A 272 23.91 10.95 -21.91
N PRO A 273 24.05 10.86 -20.58
CA PRO A 273 23.94 12.02 -19.69
C PRO A 273 25.06 13.05 -19.92
N GLU A 274 26.22 12.61 -20.40
CA GLU A 274 27.39 13.44 -20.74
C GLU A 274 27.10 14.48 -21.83
N ARG A 275 26.08 14.27 -22.68
CA ARG A 275 25.67 15.24 -23.69
C ARG A 275 24.76 16.34 -23.13
N PHE A 276 24.23 16.15 -21.93
CA PHE A 276 23.22 17.01 -21.29
C PHE A 276 23.67 17.46 -19.90
N VAL A 277 24.97 17.72 -19.72
CA VAL A 277 25.59 18.06 -18.42
C VAL A 277 24.92 19.26 -17.74
N GLU A 278 24.50 20.26 -18.52
CA GLU A 278 23.88 21.49 -18.00
C GLU A 278 22.35 21.41 -17.88
N THR A 279 21.73 20.35 -18.41
CA THR A 279 20.26 20.21 -18.46
C THR A 279 19.79 18.91 -17.78
N SER A 280 19.18 18.00 -18.53
CA SER A 280 18.53 16.79 -18.04
C SER A 280 19.51 15.67 -17.65
N GLY A 281 20.77 15.76 -18.07
CA GLY A 281 21.86 14.82 -17.73
C GLY A 281 22.55 15.12 -16.40
N TYR A 282 22.49 16.38 -15.93
CA TYR A 282 23.17 16.84 -14.71
C TYR A 282 22.94 15.91 -13.51
N MET A 283 21.68 15.54 -13.27
CA MET A 283 21.32 14.77 -12.09
C MET A 283 21.88 13.34 -12.15
N TYR A 284 21.92 12.71 -13.32
CA TYR A 284 22.51 11.39 -13.47
C TYR A 284 24.00 11.40 -13.11
N LEU A 285 24.76 12.36 -13.65
CA LEU A 285 26.20 12.52 -13.37
C LEU A 285 26.46 12.83 -11.89
N LYS A 286 25.60 13.64 -11.26
CA LYS A 286 25.69 13.95 -9.83
C LYS A 286 25.50 12.70 -8.96
N LEU A 287 24.48 11.87 -9.26
CA LEU A 287 24.21 10.64 -8.52
C LEU A 287 25.34 9.62 -8.69
N GLU A 288 25.83 9.45 -9.92
CA GLU A 288 26.94 8.56 -10.23
C GLU A 288 28.20 8.93 -9.44
N LYS A 289 28.58 10.22 -9.46
CA LYS A 289 29.74 10.71 -8.71
C LYS A 289 29.60 10.47 -7.20
N LEU A 290 28.43 10.77 -6.62
CA LEU A 290 28.19 10.55 -5.18
C LEU A 290 28.29 9.07 -4.80
N ILE A 291 27.77 8.17 -5.64
CA ILE A 291 27.86 6.73 -5.40
C ILE A 291 29.31 6.24 -5.52
N ALA A 292 30.05 6.72 -6.52
CA ALA A 292 31.46 6.37 -6.71
C ALA A 292 32.32 6.84 -5.53
N ASP A 293 32.07 8.05 -5.02
CA ASP A 293 32.81 8.62 -3.90
C ASP A 293 32.47 7.99 -2.54
N ALA A 294 31.32 7.31 -2.41
CA ALA A 294 30.78 6.83 -1.13
C ALA A 294 31.68 5.86 -0.35
N GLY A 295 32.36 4.93 -1.03
CA GLY A 295 33.09 3.84 -0.38
C GLY A 295 32.21 2.92 0.50
N TRP A 296 32.84 2.01 1.25
CA TRP A 296 32.09 1.02 2.06
C TRP A 296 31.48 1.57 3.35
N ILE A 297 32.13 2.56 3.97
CA ILE A 297 31.76 3.11 5.29
C ILE A 297 31.05 4.48 5.18
N GLY A 298 31.14 5.14 4.02
CA GLY A 298 30.53 6.44 3.81
C GLY A 298 31.33 7.58 4.43
N HIS A 299 30.72 8.77 4.38
CA HIS A 299 31.33 10.05 4.75
C HIS A 299 30.77 10.69 6.03
N LEU A 300 30.07 9.92 6.87
CA LEU A 300 29.39 10.44 8.08
C LEU A 300 30.28 11.30 9.00
N SER A 301 31.56 10.97 9.12
CA SER A 301 32.54 11.70 9.95
C SER A 301 33.23 12.86 9.23
N SER A 302 33.24 12.85 7.90
CA SER A 302 33.81 13.93 7.11
C SER A 302 32.79 15.06 7.10
N HIS A 303 33.12 16.20 7.69
CA HIS A 303 32.27 17.39 7.69
C HIS A 303 32.25 18.05 6.29
N ARG A 304 32.27 17.25 5.22
CA ARG A 304 32.23 17.73 3.84
C ARG A 304 30.86 18.35 3.61
N GLU A 305 30.85 19.67 3.43
CA GLU A 305 29.67 20.42 3.02
C GLU A 305 29.33 20.07 1.57
N ILE A 306 28.60 18.97 1.39
CA ILE A 306 27.89 18.73 0.14
C ILE A 306 26.52 19.38 0.27
N ASP A 307 26.22 20.27 -0.68
CA ASP A 307 24.90 20.85 -0.82
C ASP A 307 23.90 19.78 -1.29
N PHE A 308 23.31 19.09 -0.30
CA PHE A 308 22.21 18.19 -0.50
C PHE A 308 20.94 19.01 -0.72
N SER A 309 20.50 19.07 -1.98
CA SER A 309 19.21 19.63 -2.33
C SER A 309 18.07 18.80 -1.72
N ASN A 310 16.89 19.40 -1.57
CA ASN A 310 15.70 18.68 -1.08
C ASN A 310 15.39 17.42 -1.92
N GLU A 311 15.67 17.44 -3.22
CA GLU A 311 15.52 16.31 -4.14
C GLU A 311 16.34 15.08 -3.71
N MET A 312 17.52 15.31 -3.12
CA MET A 312 18.35 14.22 -2.58
C MET A 312 17.72 13.53 -1.37
N MET A 313 16.82 14.22 -0.64
CA MET A 313 16.08 13.64 0.48
C MET A 313 14.71 13.08 0.07
N THR A 314 14.10 13.59 -1.01
CA THR A 314 12.77 13.14 -1.47
C THR A 314 12.86 11.96 -2.43
N ASP A 315 13.72 12.05 -3.44
CA ASP A 315 13.71 11.15 -4.59
C ASP A 315 14.93 10.24 -4.58
N PHE A 316 16.07 10.75 -4.08
CA PHE A 316 17.37 10.07 -4.11
C PHE A 316 17.95 9.79 -2.72
N ILE A 317 17.08 9.56 -1.72
CA ILE A 317 17.54 9.27 -0.36
C ILE A 317 18.43 8.02 -0.31
N PHE A 318 18.26 7.07 -1.23
CA PHE A 318 19.15 5.92 -1.35
C PHE A 318 20.60 6.30 -1.69
N VAL A 319 20.80 7.29 -2.58
CA VAL A 319 22.13 7.85 -2.86
C VAL A 319 22.69 8.55 -1.63
N THR A 320 21.86 9.33 -0.93
CA THR A 320 22.26 9.98 0.32
C THR A 320 22.70 8.96 1.37
N ILE A 321 21.92 7.90 1.57
CA ILE A 321 22.27 6.78 2.47
C ILE A 321 23.61 6.19 2.05
N THR A 322 23.79 5.92 0.76
CA THR A 322 25.02 5.31 0.24
C THR A 322 26.22 6.24 0.48
N TYR A 323 26.09 7.54 0.19
CA TYR A 323 27.17 8.51 0.41
C TYR A 323 27.50 8.70 1.90
N THR A 324 26.48 8.76 2.77
CA THR A 324 26.66 9.06 4.20
C THR A 324 27.07 7.83 5.02
N LEU A 325 26.41 6.69 4.84
CA LEU A 325 26.62 5.45 5.60
C LEU A 325 27.43 4.38 4.83
N GLY A 326 27.78 4.66 3.57
CA GLY A 326 28.51 3.75 2.70
C GLY A 326 27.65 2.66 2.09
N TRP A 327 28.27 1.85 1.23
CA TRP A 327 27.64 0.67 0.64
C TRP A 327 27.16 -0.34 1.67
N ALA A 328 27.81 -0.45 2.84
CA ALA A 328 27.35 -1.33 3.91
C ALA A 328 25.96 -0.92 4.44
N GLY A 329 25.74 0.37 4.69
CA GLY A 329 24.44 0.90 5.10
C GLY A 329 23.37 0.76 4.01
N ALA A 330 23.74 1.04 2.76
CA ALA A 330 22.84 0.90 1.61
C ALA A 330 22.37 -0.56 1.42
N LEU A 331 23.28 -1.54 1.52
CA LEU A 331 22.96 -2.96 1.44
C LEU A 331 22.05 -3.42 2.58
N LEU A 332 22.31 -2.97 3.82
CA LEU A 332 21.45 -3.27 4.96
C LEU A 332 20.02 -2.77 4.73
N ILE A 333 19.86 -1.53 4.26
CA ILE A 333 18.55 -0.94 3.97
C ILE A 333 17.87 -1.67 2.81
N GLY A 334 18.62 -2.03 1.76
CA GLY A 334 18.13 -2.87 0.66
C GLY A 334 17.60 -4.22 1.13
N MET A 335 18.34 -4.90 2.01
CA MET A 335 17.91 -6.17 2.61
C MET A 335 16.64 -6.02 3.45
N LEU A 336 16.50 -4.93 4.20
CA LEU A 336 15.27 -4.65 4.96
C LEU A 336 14.05 -4.45 4.05
N PHE A 337 14.21 -3.73 2.93
CA PHE A 337 13.14 -3.61 1.94
C PHE A 337 12.76 -4.96 1.31
N LEU A 338 13.74 -5.77 0.92
CA LEU A 338 13.50 -7.13 0.41
C LEU A 338 12.76 -7.99 1.43
N TRP A 339 13.12 -7.87 2.71
CA TRP A 339 12.43 -8.55 3.79
C TRP A 339 10.97 -8.08 3.95
N ILE A 340 10.68 -6.77 3.84
CA ILE A 340 9.30 -6.25 3.84
C ILE A 340 8.52 -6.80 2.65
N ILE A 341 9.08 -6.78 1.44
CA ILE A 341 8.44 -7.32 0.23
C ILE A 341 8.10 -8.80 0.43
N TRP A 342 9.05 -9.60 0.92
CA TRP A 342 8.82 -10.99 1.28
C TRP A 342 7.72 -11.15 2.33
N ARG A 343 7.71 -10.30 3.37
CA ARG A 343 6.71 -10.35 4.44
C ARG A 343 5.31 -10.04 3.93
N ILE A 344 5.13 -9.01 3.10
CA ILE A 344 3.84 -8.67 2.49
C ILE A 344 3.35 -9.82 1.59
N SER A 345 4.25 -10.42 0.81
CA SER A 345 3.94 -11.61 0.00
C SER A 345 3.49 -12.81 0.84
N HIS A 346 4.16 -13.06 1.97
CA HIS A 346 3.75 -14.09 2.93
C HIS A 346 2.36 -13.77 3.53
N ILE A 347 2.08 -12.51 3.90
CA ILE A 347 0.76 -12.11 4.39
C ILE A 347 -0.32 -12.44 3.35
N PHE A 348 -0.10 -12.10 2.08
CA PHE A 348 -1.03 -12.40 0.98
C PHE A 348 -1.40 -13.89 0.91
N GLN A 349 -0.44 -14.79 1.13
CA GLN A 349 -0.68 -16.24 1.09
C GLN A 349 -1.51 -16.75 2.28
N THR A 350 -1.41 -16.08 3.44
CA THR A 350 -2.10 -16.51 4.68
C THR A 350 -3.51 -15.93 4.86
N VAL A 351 -3.83 -14.82 4.19
CA VAL A 351 -5.15 -14.17 4.29
C VAL A 351 -6.19 -15.05 3.62
N LYS A 352 -7.35 -15.26 4.25
CA LYS A 352 -8.47 -16.02 3.67
C LYS A 352 -9.50 -15.13 2.98
N ASP A 353 -9.70 -13.91 3.49
CA ASP A 353 -10.67 -12.96 2.96
C ASP A 353 -10.29 -12.48 1.53
N PRO A 354 -11.18 -12.63 0.53
CA PRO A 354 -10.89 -12.22 -0.84
C PRO A 354 -10.59 -10.73 -0.97
N PHE A 355 -11.34 -9.86 -0.27
CA PHE A 355 -11.13 -8.43 -0.33
C PHE A 355 -9.76 -8.04 0.26
N GLY A 356 -9.40 -8.60 1.41
CA GLY A 356 -8.08 -8.47 2.04
C GLY A 356 -6.95 -8.96 1.14
N LYS A 357 -7.10 -10.11 0.46
CA LYS A 357 -6.12 -10.59 -0.54
C LYS A 357 -5.92 -9.56 -1.65
N MET A 358 -7.01 -8.97 -2.15
CA MET A 358 -6.95 -8.00 -3.23
C MET A 358 -6.23 -6.71 -2.80
N LEU A 359 -6.53 -6.19 -1.60
CA LEU A 359 -5.82 -5.06 -1.01
C LEU A 359 -4.32 -5.33 -0.88
N VAL A 360 -3.94 -6.46 -0.26
CA VAL A 360 -2.53 -6.80 -0.06
C VAL A 360 -1.81 -6.96 -1.41
N SER A 361 -2.46 -7.51 -2.44
CA SER A 361 -1.85 -7.64 -3.77
C SER A 361 -1.57 -6.29 -4.45
N GLY A 362 -2.48 -5.32 -4.33
CA GLY A 362 -2.26 -3.97 -4.86
C GLY A 362 -1.20 -3.21 -4.07
N ILE A 363 -1.20 -3.33 -2.74
CA ILE A 363 -0.18 -2.71 -1.88
C ILE A 363 1.19 -3.31 -2.17
N PHE A 364 1.27 -4.63 -2.33
CA PHE A 364 2.50 -5.33 -2.74
C PHE A 364 3.05 -4.76 -4.06
N ALA A 365 2.19 -4.55 -5.07
CA ALA A 365 2.58 -4.00 -6.35
C ALA A 365 3.12 -2.56 -6.23
N ILE A 366 2.40 -1.68 -5.53
CA ILE A 366 2.83 -0.28 -5.31
C ILE A 366 4.17 -0.25 -4.58
N PHE A 367 4.26 -0.94 -3.44
CA PHE A 367 5.43 -0.91 -2.58
C PHE A 367 6.68 -1.46 -3.29
N THR A 368 6.53 -2.60 -3.98
CA THR A 368 7.63 -3.23 -4.71
C THR A 368 8.12 -2.32 -5.83
N ALA A 369 7.21 -1.66 -6.57
CA ALA A 369 7.61 -0.70 -7.58
C ALA A 369 8.28 0.55 -7.01
N GLN A 370 7.78 1.10 -5.91
CA GLN A 370 8.43 2.23 -5.26
C GLN A 370 9.87 1.92 -4.87
N VAL A 371 10.09 0.78 -4.22
CA VAL A 371 11.43 0.34 -3.82
C VAL A 371 12.31 0.08 -5.04
N THR A 372 11.85 -0.75 -5.99
CA THR A 372 12.67 -1.18 -7.13
C THR A 372 13.00 -0.03 -8.05
N VAL A 373 12.02 0.84 -8.33
CA VAL A 373 12.23 1.99 -9.20
C VAL A 373 13.08 3.06 -8.52
N SER A 374 12.84 3.36 -7.24
CA SER A 374 13.62 4.38 -6.51
C SER A 374 15.09 3.98 -6.39
N ILE A 375 15.38 2.71 -6.07
CA ILE A 375 16.76 2.19 -6.06
C ILE A 375 17.32 2.15 -7.49
N GLY A 376 16.55 1.66 -8.47
CA GLY A 376 17.00 1.57 -9.86
C GLY A 376 17.35 2.93 -10.48
N MET A 377 16.54 3.96 -10.24
CA MET A 377 16.84 5.32 -10.71
C MET A 377 18.01 5.95 -9.96
N SER A 378 18.17 5.63 -8.66
CA SER A 378 19.31 6.09 -7.86
C SER A 378 20.63 5.52 -8.38
N LEU A 379 20.63 4.28 -8.86
CA LEU A 379 21.80 3.60 -9.43
C LEU A 379 22.00 3.88 -10.94
N GLY A 380 21.15 4.70 -11.57
CA GLY A 380 21.22 4.95 -13.02
C GLY A 380 20.76 3.78 -13.90
N LEU A 381 20.10 2.76 -13.33
CA LEU A 381 19.58 1.59 -14.08
C LEU A 381 18.21 1.88 -14.72
N LEU A 382 17.48 2.86 -14.21
CA LEU A 382 16.16 3.28 -14.69
C LEU A 382 16.13 4.80 -14.88
N PRO A 383 15.29 5.31 -15.80
CA PRO A 383 15.14 6.74 -15.97
C PRO A 383 14.57 7.39 -14.70
N ILE A 384 15.05 8.59 -14.39
CA ILE A 384 14.57 9.40 -13.27
C ILE A 384 13.10 9.75 -13.51
N ILE A 385 12.22 9.21 -12.66
CA ILE A 385 10.78 9.51 -12.65
C ILE A 385 10.27 9.97 -11.27
N SER A 386 11.17 10.36 -10.37
CA SER A 386 10.85 11.01 -9.08
C SER A 386 10.06 10.18 -8.07
N ILE A 387 10.20 8.85 -8.08
CA ILE A 387 9.52 7.97 -7.11
C ILE A 387 10.32 7.92 -5.80
N SER A 388 9.71 8.42 -4.73
CA SER A 388 10.28 8.41 -3.38
C SER A 388 10.33 7.00 -2.78
N LEU A 389 11.43 6.72 -2.08
CA LEU A 389 11.61 5.50 -1.30
C LEU A 389 10.65 5.47 -0.09
N PRO A 390 9.87 4.39 0.13
CA PRO A 390 8.89 4.33 1.20
C PRO A 390 9.51 4.49 2.59
N PHE A 391 8.78 5.16 3.49
CA PHE A 391 9.11 5.36 4.92
C PHE A 391 10.33 6.23 5.24
N MET A 392 11.33 6.28 4.36
CA MET A 392 12.57 7.01 4.61
C MET A 392 12.57 8.42 4.03
N SER A 393 11.98 8.59 2.85
CA SER A 393 12.09 9.85 2.08
C SER A 393 11.43 11.04 2.78
N TYR A 394 11.97 12.22 2.53
CA TYR A 394 11.33 13.48 2.92
C TYR A 394 10.03 13.68 2.14
N GLY A 395 8.97 14.09 2.83
CA GLY A 395 7.70 14.44 2.18
C GLY A 395 6.46 13.94 2.91
N ALA A 396 5.65 14.90 3.38
CA ALA A 396 4.42 14.63 4.13
C ALA A 396 3.44 13.72 3.40
N LEU A 397 3.15 14.00 2.14
CA LEU A 397 2.20 13.24 1.36
C LEU A 397 2.66 11.80 1.11
N SER A 398 3.92 11.61 0.72
CA SER A 398 4.48 10.27 0.46
C SER A 398 4.49 9.42 1.73
N ALA A 399 4.90 9.99 2.87
CA ALA A 399 4.86 9.30 4.16
C ALA A 399 3.44 8.88 4.55
N MET A 400 2.45 9.78 4.39
CA MET A 400 1.05 9.50 4.70
C MET A 400 0.45 8.43 3.79
N ILE A 401 0.72 8.46 2.49
CA ILE A 401 0.27 7.44 1.53
C ILE A 401 0.85 6.08 1.93
N ASN A 402 2.17 6.01 2.15
CA ASN A 402 2.83 4.76 2.50
C ASN A 402 2.35 4.23 3.86
N ALA A 403 2.11 5.09 4.85
CA ALA A 403 1.53 4.70 6.12
C ALA A 403 0.08 4.23 5.99
N PHE A 404 -0.71 4.81 5.09
CA PHE A 404 -2.06 4.34 4.80
C PHE A 404 -2.03 2.92 4.22
N LEU A 405 -1.19 2.70 3.20
CA LEU A 405 -1.02 1.39 2.57
C LEU A 405 -0.55 0.35 3.61
N PHE A 406 0.44 0.70 4.41
CA PHE A 406 0.98 -0.19 5.44
C PHE A 406 -0.01 -0.47 6.58
N GLY A 407 -0.74 0.54 7.04
CA GLY A 407 -1.81 0.41 8.01
C GLY A 407 -2.91 -0.54 7.55
N LEU A 408 -3.25 -0.53 6.24
CA LEU A 408 -4.16 -1.51 5.66
C LEU A 408 -3.59 -2.94 5.67
N VAL A 409 -2.29 -3.13 5.35
CA VAL A 409 -1.67 -4.47 5.46
C VAL A 409 -1.73 -4.98 6.90
N LEU A 410 -1.44 -4.12 7.87
CA LEU A 410 -1.50 -4.46 9.29
C LEU A 410 -2.93 -4.80 9.73
N SER A 411 -3.93 -4.03 9.29
CA SER A 411 -5.35 -4.30 9.52
C SER A 411 -5.78 -5.66 8.97
N VAL A 412 -5.36 -5.96 7.73
CA VAL A 412 -5.65 -7.24 7.08
C VAL A 412 -5.01 -8.40 7.85
N TYR A 413 -3.73 -8.27 8.24
CA TYR A 413 -3.06 -9.28 9.04
C TYR A 413 -3.70 -9.46 10.42
N HIS A 414 -4.08 -8.36 11.07
CA HIS A 414 -4.68 -8.36 12.40
C HIS A 414 -5.96 -9.19 12.46
N LYS A 415 -6.77 -9.14 11.40
CA LYS A 415 -8.07 -9.79 11.35
C LYS A 415 -8.10 -11.05 10.47
N LYS A 416 -6.95 -11.55 10.00
CA LYS A 416 -6.88 -12.66 9.02
C LYS A 416 -7.52 -13.97 9.51
N ASP A 417 -7.51 -14.20 10.82
CA ASP A 417 -8.00 -15.43 11.45
C ASP A 417 -9.51 -15.35 11.80
N ILE A 418 -10.14 -14.18 11.63
CA ILE A 418 -11.58 -13.98 11.83
C ILE A 418 -12.25 -14.05 10.46
N ILE A 419 -12.81 -15.19 10.08
CA ILE A 419 -13.58 -15.31 8.83
C ILE A 419 -15.03 -14.95 9.15
N LEU A 420 -15.60 -13.94 8.50
CA LEU A 420 -17.04 -13.71 8.60
C LEU A 420 -17.73 -14.63 7.60
N MET A 421 -18.57 -15.55 8.08
CA MET A 421 -19.52 -16.25 7.22
C MET A 421 -20.35 -15.21 6.49
N LYS A 422 -20.36 -15.29 5.15
CA LYS A 422 -21.29 -14.55 4.31
C LYS A 422 -22.68 -14.95 4.79
N LYS A 423 -23.54 -13.99 5.17
CA LYS A 423 -24.97 -14.27 5.34
C LYS A 423 -25.42 -14.99 4.06
N ILE A 424 -25.74 -16.28 4.19
CA ILE A 424 -26.31 -17.10 3.11
C ILE A 424 -27.65 -16.48 2.71
#